data_AF-A0A149V286-F1
#
_entry.id   AF-A0A149V286-F1
#
_cell.length_a   1.000
_cell.length_b   1.000
_cell.length_c   1.000
_cell.angle_alpha   90.00
_cell.angle_beta   90.00
_cell.angle_gamma   90.00
#
_symmetry.space_group_name_H-M   'P 1'
#
loop_
_entity.id
_entity.type
_entity.pdbx_description
1 polymer ?
#
loop_
_entity_poly.entity_id
_entity_poly.type
_entity_poly.pdbx_seq_one_letter_code
_entity_poly.pdbx_strand_id
1 'polypeptide(L)'
;MVTPQPVDTTLTQAAVFLVLTLNEDESVNPQVVDLLADLSSLVRGVGFCIPDGRLSCITGIGSHAWDRLFGQPRPKELHPFQEINGVHHAPSTPGDLLFHIRATRMDLCFELAAAIVSRLEGAAVVIDEVHGFKYFDSRDLLGFVDGTENPEGQAAKVATLVGDEDPDFAGGSYVIVQKYLHNLKKWDAIPTEVQEHIIGRKKVSDIELQDAAKPSYAHNVLTNIEENGQQLQIVRDNMPFGEVGKGEFGTYFIGYSCSPARTEQMLQNMFVGKPAGNYDRLLDVSTAVTGTLFFIPTSDFLDNAADMATDAAEPAPSAPADTKIPEAAPQNGSLGIGSLK
;
A
#
# COMPACT_ATOMS: atom_id res chain seq x y z
N MET A 1 -12.31 4.89 -19.13
CA MET A 1 -11.86 5.63 -17.95
C MET A 1 -11.64 4.55 -16.90
N VAL A 2 -10.41 4.39 -16.42
CA VAL A 2 -10.10 3.35 -15.43
C VAL A 2 -10.82 3.63 -14.11
N THR A 3 -11.20 2.57 -13.40
CA THR A 3 -11.92 2.63 -12.12
C THR A 3 -10.95 2.31 -10.97
N PRO A 4 -10.47 3.30 -10.21
CA PRO A 4 -9.67 3.05 -9.02
C PRO A 4 -10.42 2.22 -7.97
N GLN A 5 -9.68 1.51 -7.12
CA GLN A 5 -10.21 1.01 -5.86
C GLN A 5 -10.47 2.19 -4.89
N PRO A 6 -11.35 2.06 -3.87
CA PRO A 6 -11.78 3.18 -3.01
C PRO A 6 -10.73 3.58 -1.95
N VAL A 7 -9.53 3.98 -2.38
CA VAL A 7 -8.38 4.34 -1.53
C VAL A 7 -8.49 5.74 -0.91
N ASP A 8 -9.36 6.60 -1.44
CA ASP A 8 -9.55 8.00 -1.03
C ASP A 8 -10.79 8.22 -0.15
N THR A 9 -11.41 7.15 0.35
CA THR A 9 -12.63 7.25 1.15
C THR A 9 -12.37 7.53 2.64
N THR A 10 -13.38 8.08 3.31
CA THR A 10 -13.32 8.38 4.75
C THR A 10 -13.26 7.13 5.64
N LEU A 11 -12.62 7.30 6.81
CA LEU A 11 -12.59 6.33 7.90
C LEU A 11 -13.98 5.75 8.21
N THR A 12 -14.03 4.43 8.38
CA THR A 12 -15.24 3.71 8.77
C THR A 12 -15.22 3.34 10.26
N GLN A 13 -16.25 2.66 10.75
CA GLN A 13 -16.32 2.29 12.17
C GLN A 13 -15.54 1.02 12.49
N ALA A 14 -15.38 0.13 11.51
CA ALA A 14 -14.74 -1.16 11.66
C ALA A 14 -13.88 -1.46 10.43
N ALA A 15 -12.72 -2.07 10.66
CA ALA A 15 -11.87 -2.57 9.59
C ALA A 15 -11.30 -3.94 9.95
N VAL A 16 -11.04 -4.76 8.93
CA VAL A 16 -10.22 -5.97 9.05
C VAL A 16 -9.06 -5.83 8.06
N PHE A 17 -7.85 -6.00 8.55
CA PHE A 17 -6.64 -6.08 7.77
C PHE A 17 -6.21 -7.54 7.72
N LEU A 18 -6.09 -8.11 6.53
CA LEU A 18 -5.50 -9.43 6.33
C LEU A 18 -4.25 -9.28 5.47
N VAL A 19 -3.13 -9.79 5.97
CA VAL A 19 -1.91 -10.01 5.18
C VAL A 19 -1.70 -11.50 5.03
N LEU A 20 -1.52 -11.96 3.79
CA LEU A 20 -1.34 -13.37 3.47
C LEU A 20 -0.05 -13.59 2.69
N THR A 21 0.52 -14.78 2.83
CA THR A 21 1.59 -15.31 1.96
C THR A 21 1.07 -16.46 1.12
N LEU A 22 1.44 -16.49 -0.15
CA LEU A 22 1.10 -17.58 -1.06
C LEU A 22 1.90 -18.84 -0.71
N ASN A 23 1.28 -20.00 -0.86
CA ASN A 23 1.97 -21.28 -0.75
C ASN A 23 2.97 -21.45 -1.90
N GLU A 24 4.09 -22.14 -1.66
CA GLU A 24 5.16 -22.31 -2.66
C GLU A 24 4.70 -23.03 -3.95
N ASP A 25 3.67 -23.85 -3.88
CA ASP A 25 3.11 -24.56 -5.03
C ASP A 25 2.40 -23.58 -5.99
N GLU A 26 3.01 -23.30 -7.14
CA GLU A 26 2.45 -22.39 -8.15
C GLU A 26 1.21 -22.93 -8.87
N SER A 27 0.88 -24.22 -8.73
CA SER A 27 -0.35 -24.78 -9.31
C SER A 27 -1.62 -24.16 -8.70
N VAL A 28 -1.51 -23.47 -7.56
CA VAL A 28 -2.60 -22.74 -6.90
C VAL A 28 -2.76 -21.31 -7.39
N ASN A 29 -1.89 -20.81 -8.28
CA ASN A 29 -1.99 -19.45 -8.81
C ASN A 29 -3.35 -19.16 -9.48
N PRO A 30 -3.95 -20.07 -10.29
CA PRO A 30 -5.28 -19.83 -10.85
C PRO A 30 -6.35 -19.59 -9.78
N GLN A 31 -6.31 -20.30 -8.65
CA GLN A 31 -7.26 -20.10 -7.54
C GLN A 31 -7.15 -18.69 -6.93
N VAL A 32 -5.93 -18.16 -6.82
CA VAL A 32 -5.70 -16.79 -6.34
C VAL A 32 -6.24 -15.78 -7.34
N VAL A 33 -5.92 -15.95 -8.62
CA VAL A 33 -6.36 -15.06 -9.70
C VAL A 33 -7.88 -15.06 -9.86
N ASP A 34 -8.51 -16.23 -9.79
CA ASP A 34 -9.97 -16.38 -9.81
C ASP A 34 -10.64 -15.64 -8.64
N LEU A 35 -10.06 -15.71 -7.43
CA LEU A 35 -10.55 -14.91 -6.32
C LEU A 35 -10.44 -13.41 -6.61
N LEU A 36 -9.30 -12.95 -7.13
CA LEU A 36 -9.08 -11.53 -7.44
C LEU A 36 -10.15 -11.00 -8.42
N ALA A 37 -10.49 -11.79 -9.44
CA ALA A 37 -11.56 -11.49 -10.39
C ALA A 37 -12.97 -11.47 -9.76
N ASP A 38 -13.20 -12.29 -8.72
CA ASP A 38 -14.49 -12.39 -8.05
C ASP A 38 -14.69 -11.42 -6.88
N LEU A 39 -13.65 -10.68 -6.45
CA LEU A 39 -13.70 -9.81 -5.27
C LEU A 39 -14.84 -8.78 -5.34
N SER A 40 -15.04 -8.12 -6.49
CA SER A 40 -16.10 -7.13 -6.65
C SER A 40 -17.48 -7.76 -6.48
N SER A 41 -17.65 -9.01 -6.93
CA SER A 41 -18.86 -9.81 -6.72
C SER A 41 -19.04 -10.22 -5.27
N LEU A 42 -17.98 -10.61 -4.56
CA LEU A 42 -18.03 -10.94 -3.13
C LEU A 42 -18.43 -9.74 -2.27
N VAL A 43 -17.81 -8.57 -2.51
CA VAL A 43 -18.15 -7.32 -1.81
C VAL A 43 -19.62 -6.97 -2.02
N ARG A 44 -20.13 -7.08 -3.25
CA ARG A 44 -21.57 -6.88 -3.53
C ARG A 44 -22.43 -7.92 -2.81
N GLY A 45 -22.06 -9.20 -2.88
CA GLY A 45 -22.82 -10.29 -2.26
C GLY A 45 -23.01 -10.12 -0.76
N VAL A 46 -21.93 -9.79 -0.03
CA VAL A 46 -21.97 -9.57 1.42
C VAL A 46 -22.62 -8.23 1.76
N GLY A 47 -22.28 -7.16 1.04
CA GLY A 47 -22.69 -5.80 1.36
C GLY A 47 -24.15 -5.47 1.01
N PHE A 48 -24.72 -6.12 -0.02
CA PHE A 48 -26.04 -5.74 -0.56
C PHE A 48 -27.18 -5.84 0.46
N CYS A 49 -27.08 -6.78 1.41
CA CYS A 49 -28.08 -6.93 2.47
C CYS A 49 -28.13 -5.75 3.45
N ILE A 50 -27.08 -4.91 3.48
CA ILE A 50 -26.94 -3.77 4.39
C ILE A 50 -26.45 -2.55 3.60
N PRO A 51 -27.34 -1.82 2.90
CA PRO A 51 -26.95 -0.71 2.02
C PRO A 51 -26.15 0.40 2.73
N ASP A 52 -26.47 0.72 3.99
CA ASP A 52 -25.73 1.69 4.81
C ASP A 52 -24.45 1.10 5.44
N GLY A 53 -24.13 -0.15 5.10
CA GLY A 53 -22.96 -0.90 5.55
C GLY A 53 -21.64 -0.31 5.05
N ARG A 54 -21.67 0.36 3.90
CA ARG A 54 -20.49 0.94 3.22
C ARG A 54 -19.32 -0.06 3.15
N LEU A 55 -19.62 -1.34 2.92
CA LEU A 55 -18.60 -2.39 2.82
C LEU A 55 -17.72 -2.11 1.60
N SER A 56 -16.42 -2.10 1.82
CA SER A 56 -15.40 -2.01 0.77
C SER A 56 -14.24 -2.95 1.10
N CYS A 57 -13.52 -3.37 0.07
CA CYS A 57 -12.29 -4.13 0.19
C CYS A 57 -11.27 -3.51 -0.78
N ILE A 58 -10.17 -2.99 -0.25
CA ILE A 58 -9.00 -2.66 -1.06
C ILE A 58 -8.07 -3.86 -1.07
N THR A 59 -7.62 -4.25 -2.25
CA THR A 59 -6.72 -5.37 -2.45
C THR A 59 -5.37 -4.88 -2.93
N GLY A 60 -4.33 -5.21 -2.16
CA GLY A 60 -2.93 -4.94 -2.49
C GLY A 60 -2.18 -6.22 -2.82
N ILE A 61 -1.22 -6.13 -3.73
CA ILE A 61 -0.40 -7.23 -4.22
C ILE A 61 1.07 -6.88 -3.97
N GLY A 62 1.78 -7.75 -3.25
CA GLY A 62 3.19 -7.57 -2.90
C GLY A 62 4.08 -7.75 -4.12
N SER A 63 5.31 -7.22 -4.08
CA SER A 63 6.23 -7.24 -5.23
C SER A 63 6.53 -8.65 -5.75
N HIS A 64 6.81 -9.61 -4.87
CA HIS A 64 7.05 -11.00 -5.27
C HIS A 64 5.79 -11.70 -5.79
N ALA A 65 4.64 -11.43 -5.18
CA ALA A 65 3.36 -11.94 -5.64
C ALA A 65 2.97 -11.40 -7.02
N TRP A 66 3.26 -10.12 -7.28
CA TRP A 66 3.03 -9.50 -8.59
C TRP A 66 3.81 -10.24 -9.67
N ASP A 67 5.11 -10.46 -9.44
CA ASP A 67 5.97 -11.17 -10.39
C ASP A 67 5.49 -12.60 -10.65
N ARG A 68 4.98 -13.28 -9.62
CA ARG A 68 4.46 -14.64 -9.70
C ARG A 68 3.11 -14.72 -10.42
N LEU A 69 2.22 -13.76 -10.20
CA LEU A 69 0.84 -13.82 -10.69
C LEU A 69 0.66 -13.11 -12.05
N PHE A 70 1.37 -12.03 -12.29
CA PHE A 70 1.16 -11.15 -13.46
C PHE A 70 2.45 -10.81 -14.22
N GLY A 71 3.64 -10.96 -13.62
CA GLY A 71 4.90 -10.77 -14.33
C GLY A 71 5.12 -9.34 -14.86
N GLN A 72 5.19 -9.19 -16.20
CA GLN A 72 5.38 -7.91 -16.89
C GLN A 72 4.11 -7.51 -17.66
N PRO A 73 3.81 -6.20 -17.81
CA PRO A 73 4.51 -5.07 -17.20
C PRO A 73 4.31 -5.04 -15.67
N ARG A 74 5.14 -4.27 -14.96
CA ARG A 74 5.03 -4.08 -13.50
C ARG A 74 4.94 -2.61 -13.11
N PRO A 75 4.26 -2.27 -12.01
CA PRO A 75 4.23 -0.91 -11.50
C PRO A 75 5.64 -0.43 -11.21
N LYS A 76 5.97 0.75 -11.71
CA LYS A 76 7.35 1.25 -11.83
C LYS A 76 8.12 1.29 -10.50
N GLU A 77 7.43 1.59 -9.40
CA GLU A 77 8.00 1.75 -8.05
C GLU A 77 7.62 0.59 -7.12
N LEU A 78 7.13 -0.54 -7.65
CA LEU A 78 6.81 -1.69 -6.82
C LEU A 78 8.07 -2.49 -6.45
N HIS A 79 8.44 -2.44 -5.18
CA HIS A 79 9.51 -3.23 -4.56
C HIS A 79 9.10 -3.73 -3.17
N PRO A 80 9.74 -4.77 -2.62
CA PRO A 80 9.55 -5.15 -1.23
C PRO A 80 9.89 -3.97 -0.30
N PHE A 81 9.12 -3.79 0.78
CA PHE A 81 9.40 -2.74 1.77
C PHE A 81 10.86 -2.83 2.23
N GLN A 82 11.56 -1.69 2.21
CA GLN A 82 12.95 -1.62 2.63
C GLN A 82 13.00 -1.38 4.13
N GLU A 83 13.65 -2.29 4.86
CA GLU A 83 13.82 -2.13 6.31
C GLU A 83 14.60 -0.85 6.64
N ILE A 84 14.22 -0.18 7.73
CA ILE A 84 14.87 1.06 8.17
C ILE A 84 15.52 0.81 9.53
N ASN A 85 16.85 0.89 9.53
CA ASN A 85 17.69 0.75 10.73
C ASN A 85 18.13 2.15 11.21
N GLY A 86 17.29 2.79 12.02
CA GLY A 86 17.55 4.10 12.61
C GLY A 86 17.81 4.03 14.11
N VAL A 87 17.35 5.06 14.84
CA VAL A 87 17.31 4.99 16.32
C VAL A 87 16.31 3.93 16.77
N HIS A 88 15.22 3.79 16.01
CA HIS A 88 14.27 2.69 16.08
C HIS A 88 14.35 1.87 14.78
N HIS A 89 13.81 0.65 14.82
CA HIS A 89 13.82 -0.28 13.70
C HIS A 89 12.43 -0.40 13.08
N ALA A 90 12.33 -0.20 11.76
CA ALA A 90 11.15 -0.54 10.97
C ALA A 90 11.44 -1.84 10.20
N PRO A 91 10.93 -3.00 10.66
CA PRO A 91 11.22 -4.28 10.00
C PRO A 91 10.55 -4.37 8.62
N SER A 92 11.18 -5.10 7.71
CA SER A 92 10.53 -5.63 6.51
C SER A 92 10.02 -7.04 6.78
N THR A 93 8.70 -7.24 6.65
CA THR A 93 8.04 -8.50 6.93
C THR A 93 7.31 -9.05 5.70
N PRO A 94 7.15 -10.38 5.58
CA PRO A 94 6.45 -10.99 4.45
C PRO A 94 5.04 -10.45 4.25
N GLY A 95 4.53 -10.57 3.02
CA GLY A 95 3.16 -10.25 2.66
C GLY A 95 3.00 -10.19 1.15
N ASP A 96 2.23 -11.14 0.61
CA ASP A 96 1.97 -11.29 -0.82
C ASP A 96 0.64 -10.66 -1.21
N LEU A 97 -0.38 -10.78 -0.35
CA LEU A 97 -1.70 -10.19 -0.54
C LEU A 97 -2.09 -9.39 0.69
N LEU A 98 -2.67 -8.21 0.46
CA LEU A 98 -3.33 -7.38 1.46
C LEU A 98 -4.82 -7.31 1.12
N PHE A 99 -5.68 -7.60 2.09
CA PHE A 99 -7.08 -7.21 2.05
C PHE A 99 -7.37 -6.22 3.17
N HIS A 100 -7.65 -4.98 2.80
CA HIS A 100 -8.13 -3.97 3.72
C HIS A 100 -9.64 -3.82 3.56
N ILE A 101 -10.36 -4.47 4.47
CA ILE A 101 -11.81 -4.55 4.47
C ILE A 101 -12.35 -3.52 5.46
N ARG A 102 -13.31 -2.70 5.03
CA ARG A 102 -13.87 -1.61 5.83
C ARG A 102 -15.37 -1.60 5.75
N ALA A 103 -16.04 -1.28 6.86
CA ALA A 103 -17.48 -1.12 6.91
C ALA A 103 -17.92 -0.29 8.11
N THR A 104 -19.21 0.08 8.13
CA THR A 104 -19.85 0.66 9.31
C THR A 104 -20.09 -0.39 10.41
N ARG A 105 -19.92 -1.69 10.13
CA ARG A 105 -20.14 -2.77 11.08
C ARG A 105 -19.10 -3.87 10.92
N MET A 106 -18.60 -4.41 12.04
CA MET A 106 -17.57 -5.44 12.03
C MET A 106 -18.06 -6.77 11.44
N ASP A 107 -19.34 -7.11 11.58
CA ASP A 107 -19.89 -8.36 11.04
C ASP A 107 -19.77 -8.44 9.51
N LEU A 108 -19.94 -7.31 8.81
CA LEU A 108 -19.71 -7.22 7.36
C LEU A 108 -18.24 -7.45 7.00
N CYS A 109 -17.31 -6.86 7.76
CA CYS A 109 -15.89 -7.06 7.53
C CYS A 109 -15.50 -8.53 7.76
N PHE A 110 -16.00 -9.11 8.85
CA PHE A 110 -15.72 -10.48 9.25
C PHE A 110 -16.27 -11.50 8.25
N GLU A 111 -17.51 -11.32 7.77
CA GLU A 111 -18.10 -12.21 6.76
C GLU A 111 -17.31 -12.19 5.45
N LEU A 112 -16.92 -11.01 4.96
CA LEU A 112 -16.11 -10.90 3.75
C LEU A 112 -14.71 -11.51 3.95
N ALA A 113 -14.07 -11.26 5.10
CA ALA A 113 -12.79 -11.84 5.47
C ALA A 113 -12.84 -13.38 5.46
N ALA A 114 -13.87 -13.96 6.09
CA ALA A 114 -14.08 -15.41 6.12
C ALA A 114 -14.29 -15.99 4.71
N ALA A 115 -15.08 -15.32 3.87
CA ALA A 115 -15.32 -15.74 2.48
C ALA A 115 -14.03 -15.71 1.64
N ILE A 116 -13.20 -14.68 1.81
CA ILE A 116 -11.89 -14.55 1.14
C ILE A 116 -10.95 -15.68 1.58
N VAL A 117 -10.78 -15.87 2.90
CA VAL A 117 -9.88 -16.90 3.44
C VAL A 117 -10.32 -18.30 3.05
N SER A 118 -11.63 -18.58 3.06
CA SER A 118 -12.16 -19.87 2.61
C SER A 118 -11.84 -20.17 1.15
N ARG A 119 -11.88 -19.15 0.27
CA ARG A 119 -11.52 -19.31 -1.14
C ARG A 119 -10.02 -19.44 -1.39
N LEU A 120 -9.18 -19.05 -0.44
CA LEU A 120 -7.72 -19.20 -0.50
C LEU A 120 -7.20 -20.41 0.27
N GLU A 121 -8.08 -21.25 0.81
CA GLU A 121 -7.67 -22.47 1.51
C GLU A 121 -6.78 -23.33 0.60
N GLY A 122 -5.60 -23.71 1.12
CA GLY A 122 -4.61 -24.46 0.36
C GLY A 122 -3.77 -23.64 -0.63
N ALA A 123 -4.13 -22.39 -0.92
CA ALA A 123 -3.39 -21.49 -1.82
C ALA A 123 -2.57 -20.43 -1.08
N ALA A 124 -3.06 -19.93 0.06
CA ALA A 124 -2.39 -18.91 0.85
C ALA A 124 -2.62 -19.12 2.36
N VAL A 125 -1.77 -18.49 3.17
CA VAL A 125 -1.84 -18.52 4.64
C VAL A 125 -1.91 -17.10 5.17
N VAL A 126 -2.83 -16.85 6.10
CA VAL A 126 -2.91 -15.58 6.84
C VAL A 126 -1.74 -15.50 7.81
N ILE A 127 -0.92 -14.46 7.67
CA ILE A 127 0.26 -14.22 8.52
C ILE A 127 0.09 -13.00 9.44
N ASP A 128 -0.84 -12.11 9.12
CA ASP A 128 -1.29 -11.04 10.01
C ASP A 128 -2.79 -10.81 9.82
N GLU A 129 -3.52 -10.73 10.93
CA GLU A 129 -4.95 -10.44 10.98
C GLU A 129 -5.20 -9.43 12.10
N VAL A 130 -5.74 -8.27 11.73
CA VAL A 130 -6.04 -7.21 12.69
C VAL A 130 -7.46 -6.72 12.51
N HIS A 131 -8.23 -6.73 13.59
CA HIS A 131 -9.59 -6.19 13.63
C HIS A 131 -9.54 -4.80 14.26
N GLY A 132 -9.60 -3.79 13.41
CA GLY A 132 -9.55 -2.40 13.81
C GLY A 132 -10.94 -1.85 14.16
N PHE A 133 -10.97 -0.90 15.09
CA PHE A 133 -12.19 -0.19 15.48
C PHE A 133 -11.97 1.32 15.55
N LYS A 134 -13.00 2.10 15.19
CA LYS A 134 -13.01 3.54 15.46
C LYS A 134 -13.08 3.75 16.98
N TYR A 135 -12.15 4.54 17.51
CA TYR A 135 -12.11 4.89 18.92
C TYR A 135 -12.59 6.33 19.14
N PHE A 136 -13.66 6.48 19.91
CA PHE A 136 -14.33 7.76 20.19
C PHE A 136 -14.54 8.63 18.93
N ASP A 137 -14.13 9.90 18.99
CA ASP A 137 -14.18 10.95 17.98
C ASP A 137 -13.01 10.87 16.97
N SER A 138 -12.71 9.65 16.48
CA SER A 138 -11.59 9.35 15.55
C SER A 138 -10.21 9.52 16.19
N ARG A 139 -10.06 8.99 17.41
CA ARG A 139 -8.78 9.02 18.14
C ARG A 139 -7.99 7.73 17.93
N ASP A 140 -6.68 7.84 18.10
CA ASP A 140 -5.82 6.69 18.37
C ASP A 140 -5.89 6.28 19.86
N LEU A 141 -5.23 5.17 20.22
CA LEU A 141 -5.17 4.72 21.62
C LEU A 141 -4.24 5.57 22.51
N LEU A 142 -3.46 6.48 21.92
CA LEU A 142 -2.66 7.48 22.63
C LEU A 142 -3.52 8.71 23.03
N GLY A 143 -4.73 8.79 22.48
CA GLY A 143 -5.76 9.77 22.83
C GLY A 143 -5.73 11.02 21.97
N PHE A 144 -5.03 11.01 20.84
CA PHE A 144 -5.00 12.11 19.86
C PHE A 144 -5.93 11.78 18.69
N VAL A 145 -6.54 12.80 18.09
CA VAL A 145 -7.31 12.61 16.85
C VAL A 145 -6.33 12.22 15.74
N ASP A 146 -6.68 11.21 14.96
CA ASP A 146 -5.85 10.72 13.86
C ASP A 146 -6.59 10.88 12.51
N GLY A 147 -5.84 11.30 11.50
CA GLY A 147 -6.34 11.56 10.14
C GLY A 147 -6.69 13.02 9.82
N THR A 148 -6.53 13.98 10.76
CA THR A 148 -6.96 15.39 10.54
C THR A 148 -6.31 16.05 9.32
N GLU A 149 -5.04 15.77 9.05
CA GLU A 149 -4.29 16.34 7.92
C GLU A 149 -4.37 15.51 6.63
N ASN A 150 -5.27 14.53 6.56
CA ASN A 150 -5.49 13.81 5.31
C ASN A 150 -6.04 14.77 4.24
N PRO A 151 -5.53 14.69 3.00
CA PRO A 151 -6.16 15.40 1.90
C PRO A 151 -7.57 14.84 1.64
N GLU A 152 -8.47 15.69 1.14
CA GLU A 152 -9.84 15.32 0.81
C GLU A 152 -10.16 15.56 -0.67
N GLY A 153 -11.18 14.87 -1.18
CA GLY A 153 -11.71 15.07 -2.52
C GLY A 153 -10.64 14.93 -3.60
N GLN A 154 -10.48 15.97 -4.43
CA GLN A 154 -9.50 15.92 -5.53
C GLN A 154 -8.06 15.84 -5.04
N ALA A 155 -7.72 16.47 -3.90
CA ALA A 155 -6.38 16.39 -3.33
C ALA A 155 -6.06 14.96 -2.89
N ALA A 156 -7.04 14.24 -2.33
CA ALA A 156 -6.88 12.83 -1.96
C ALA A 156 -6.57 11.97 -3.19
N LYS A 157 -7.28 12.18 -4.30
CA LYS A 157 -7.03 11.49 -5.57
C LYS A 157 -5.64 11.77 -6.12
N VAL A 158 -5.22 13.03 -6.14
CA VAL A 158 -3.86 13.42 -6.59
C VAL A 158 -2.78 12.84 -5.68
N ALA A 159 -3.05 12.70 -4.38
CA ALA A 159 -2.11 12.14 -3.43
C ALA A 159 -1.97 10.62 -3.55
N THR A 160 -3.02 9.92 -3.99
CA THR A 160 -3.12 8.45 -3.89
C THR A 160 -3.07 7.72 -5.22
N LEU A 161 -3.53 8.33 -6.32
CA LEU A 161 -3.66 7.65 -7.60
C LEU A 161 -2.44 7.89 -8.49
N VAL A 162 -1.88 6.81 -9.00
CA VAL A 162 -0.85 6.83 -10.06
C VAL A 162 -1.41 7.55 -11.29
N GLY A 163 -0.62 8.47 -11.83
CA GLY A 163 -0.97 9.28 -13.00
C GLY A 163 -0.17 8.93 -14.25
N ASP A 164 0.08 9.95 -15.08
CA ASP A 164 0.78 9.83 -16.36
C ASP A 164 2.26 9.45 -16.23
N GLU A 165 2.81 9.46 -15.01
CA GLU A 165 4.16 8.99 -14.71
C GLU A 165 4.35 7.48 -14.87
N ASP A 166 3.24 6.72 -14.84
CA ASP A 166 3.18 5.27 -15.08
C ASP A 166 1.84 4.88 -15.75
N PRO A 167 1.68 5.18 -17.07
CA PRO A 167 0.39 5.10 -17.76
C PRO A 167 -0.28 3.72 -17.75
N ASP A 168 0.51 2.64 -17.75
CA ASP A 168 0.00 1.26 -17.73
C ASP A 168 -0.70 0.93 -16.39
N PHE A 169 -0.36 1.68 -15.34
CA PHE A 169 -0.85 1.51 -13.98
C PHE A 169 -1.63 2.72 -13.46
N ALA A 170 -1.98 3.65 -14.34
CA ALA A 170 -2.76 4.84 -13.99
C ALA A 170 -4.07 4.47 -13.29
N GLY A 171 -4.39 5.19 -12.22
CA GLY A 171 -5.53 4.90 -11.33
C GLY A 171 -5.28 3.81 -10.28
N GLY A 172 -4.12 3.14 -10.31
CA GLY A 172 -3.63 2.32 -9.20
C GLY A 172 -3.10 3.17 -8.04
N SER A 173 -2.61 2.52 -6.98
CA SER A 173 -2.02 3.18 -5.81
C SER A 173 -0.96 2.30 -5.17
N TYR A 174 -0.06 2.89 -4.39
CA TYR A 174 0.86 2.15 -3.52
C TYR A 174 0.40 2.28 -2.08
N VAL A 175 0.56 1.20 -1.32
CA VAL A 175 0.21 1.18 0.10
C VAL A 175 1.32 0.56 0.93
N ILE A 176 1.66 1.23 2.03
CA ILE A 176 2.52 0.67 3.07
C ILE A 176 1.69 0.44 4.32
N VAL A 177 1.84 -0.73 4.93
CA VAL A 177 1.22 -1.10 6.21
C VAL A 177 2.27 -1.38 7.27
N GLN A 178 1.99 -0.97 8.50
CA GLN A 178 2.81 -1.28 9.67
C GLN A 178 1.93 -1.46 10.91
N LYS A 179 2.11 -2.57 11.61
CA LYS A 179 1.45 -2.81 12.90
C LYS A 179 2.31 -2.22 14.02
N TYR A 180 1.78 -1.23 14.74
CA TYR A 180 2.45 -0.61 15.89
C TYR A 180 1.85 -1.11 17.20
N LEU A 181 2.71 -1.53 18.13
CA LEU A 181 2.34 -1.83 19.52
C LEU A 181 2.79 -0.70 20.43
N HIS A 182 1.88 -0.25 21.29
CA HIS A 182 2.05 0.92 22.15
C HIS A 182 2.33 0.53 23.59
N ASN A 183 3.32 1.18 24.20
CA ASN A 183 3.55 1.14 25.64
C ASN A 183 2.72 2.23 26.33
N LEU A 184 1.42 1.97 26.54
CA LEU A 184 0.50 2.94 27.14
C LEU A 184 0.93 3.38 28.54
N LYS A 185 1.54 2.50 29.34
CA LYS A 185 2.06 2.88 30.67
C LYS A 185 3.14 3.95 30.58
N LYS A 186 4.07 3.81 29.61
CA LYS A 186 5.11 4.81 29.37
C LYS A 186 4.50 6.09 28.83
N TRP A 187 3.52 5.99 27.93
CA TRP A 187 2.82 7.15 27.37
C TRP A 187 2.06 7.95 28.43
N ASP A 188 1.25 7.29 29.25
CA ASP A 188 0.42 7.92 30.27
C ASP A 188 1.22 8.57 31.41
N ALA A 189 2.49 8.16 31.58
CA ALA A 189 3.41 8.80 32.51
C ALA A 189 3.99 10.12 31.98
N ILE A 190 3.86 10.42 30.69
CA ILE A 190 4.34 11.66 30.07
C ILE A 190 3.29 12.75 30.29
N PRO A 191 3.66 13.95 30.80
CA PRO A 191 2.73 15.07 30.92
C PRO A 191 2.08 15.43 29.59
N THR A 192 0.80 15.82 29.60
CA THR A 192 0.02 16.13 28.39
C THR A 192 0.74 17.13 27.49
N GLU A 193 1.33 18.19 28.04
CA GLU A 193 2.04 19.21 27.25
C GLU A 193 3.24 18.64 26.51
N VAL A 194 3.90 17.62 27.07
CA VAL A 194 5.00 16.91 26.41
C VAL A 194 4.46 15.97 25.34
N GLN A 195 3.34 15.27 25.59
CA GLN A 195 2.66 14.48 24.56
C GLN A 195 2.25 15.35 23.36
N GLU A 196 1.69 16.54 23.63
CA GLU A 196 1.31 17.51 22.60
C GLU A 196 2.51 17.98 21.77
N HIS A 197 3.68 18.15 22.38
CA HIS A 197 4.92 18.45 21.67
C HIS A 197 5.48 17.27 20.87
N ILE A 198 5.27 16.04 21.32
CA ILE A 198 5.64 14.82 20.58
C ILE A 198 4.78 14.69 19.33
N ILE A 199 3.47 14.94 19.43
CA ILE A 199 2.53 14.83 18.30
C ILE A 199 2.56 16.08 17.41
N GLY A 200 2.72 17.27 18.01
CA GLY A 200 2.64 18.58 17.37
C GLY A 200 1.24 19.21 17.33
N ARG A 201 0.29 18.69 18.12
CA ARG A 201 -1.11 19.15 18.20
C ARG A 201 -1.60 19.15 19.65
N LYS A 202 -2.67 19.90 19.92
CA LYS A 202 -3.36 19.89 21.22
C LYS A 202 -4.19 18.62 21.39
N LYS A 203 -4.08 17.95 22.53
CA LYS A 203 -4.66 16.60 22.73
C LYS A 203 -6.19 16.62 22.65
N VAL A 204 -6.83 17.58 23.34
CA VAL A 204 -8.30 17.63 23.44
C VAL A 204 -8.91 18.25 22.19
N SER A 205 -8.46 19.45 21.82
CA SER A 205 -9.06 20.24 20.73
C SER A 205 -8.56 19.88 19.34
N ASP A 206 -7.53 19.05 19.24
CA ASP A 206 -6.83 18.70 18.00
C ASP A 206 -6.28 19.90 17.22
N ILE A 207 -6.18 21.08 17.84
CA ILE A 207 -5.63 22.26 17.15
C ILE A 207 -4.12 22.10 17.01
N GLU A 208 -3.60 22.28 15.81
CA GLU A 208 -2.17 22.24 15.55
C GLU A 208 -1.43 23.28 16.40
N LEU A 209 -0.25 22.92 16.92
CA LEU A 209 0.59 23.88 17.62
C LEU A 209 1.07 24.97 16.65
N GLN A 210 1.39 26.15 17.17
CA GLN A 210 2.02 27.20 16.34
C GLN A 210 3.44 26.76 15.94
N ASP A 211 3.89 27.12 14.74
CA ASP A 211 5.20 26.67 14.22
C ASP A 211 6.36 27.00 15.16
N ALA A 212 6.36 28.19 15.77
CA ALA A 212 7.39 28.60 16.73
C ALA A 212 7.42 27.73 18.01
N ALA A 213 6.36 26.99 18.29
CA ALA A 213 6.23 26.08 19.43
C ALA A 213 6.35 24.60 19.04
N LYS A 214 6.33 24.24 17.74
CA LYS A 214 6.52 22.85 17.28
C LYS A 214 7.99 22.47 17.42
N PRO A 215 8.33 21.46 18.22
CA PRO A 215 9.68 20.91 18.19
C PRO A 215 9.98 20.27 16.83
N SER A 216 11.23 20.31 16.39
CA SER A 216 11.66 19.70 15.12
C SER A 216 11.54 18.18 15.09
N TYR A 217 11.32 17.52 16.23
CA TYR A 217 11.10 16.07 16.34
C TYR A 217 9.62 15.68 16.39
N ALA A 218 8.71 16.64 16.36
CA ALA A 218 7.28 16.35 16.45
C ALA A 218 6.85 15.47 15.26
N HIS A 219 5.94 14.53 15.52
CA HIS A 219 5.43 13.59 14.51
C HIS A 219 4.96 14.34 13.26
N ASN A 220 4.06 15.32 13.42
CA ASN A 220 3.53 16.10 12.29
C ASN A 220 4.59 16.91 11.53
N VAL A 221 5.72 17.26 12.16
CA VAL A 221 6.83 17.97 11.49
C VAL A 221 7.64 16.99 10.65
N LEU A 222 7.95 15.81 11.18
CA LEU A 222 8.76 14.81 10.48
C LEU A 222 7.99 14.10 9.36
N THR A 223 6.66 13.98 9.49
CA THR A 223 5.78 13.42 8.45
C THR A 223 5.25 14.46 7.47
N ASN A 224 5.54 15.75 7.68
CA ASN A 224 5.25 16.77 6.66
C ASN A 224 6.45 16.89 5.72
N ILE A 225 6.28 16.40 4.49
CA ILE A 225 7.33 16.37 3.47
C ILE A 225 6.99 17.31 2.32
N GLU A 226 8.02 17.96 1.79
CA GLU A 226 7.91 18.91 0.70
C GLU A 226 8.95 18.59 -0.38
N GLU A 227 8.55 18.79 -1.63
CA GLU A 227 9.44 18.74 -2.78
C GLU A 227 9.16 19.97 -3.66
N ASN A 228 10.22 20.70 -4.05
CA ASN A 228 10.11 21.92 -4.86
C ASN A 228 9.11 22.97 -4.30
N GLY A 229 8.96 23.04 -2.97
CA GLY A 229 8.03 23.94 -2.29
C GLY A 229 6.57 23.51 -2.35
N GLN A 230 6.27 22.29 -2.79
CA GLN A 230 4.95 21.68 -2.74
C GLN A 230 4.93 20.56 -1.69
N GLN A 231 3.89 20.55 -0.88
CA GLN A 231 3.66 19.48 0.09
C GLN A 231 3.30 18.19 -0.64
N LEU A 232 4.00 17.11 -0.32
CA LEU A 232 3.69 15.77 -0.81
C LEU A 232 2.85 15.05 0.25
N GLN A 233 1.60 14.76 -0.10
CA GLN A 233 0.64 14.13 0.81
C GLN A 233 0.45 12.65 0.51
N ILE A 234 -0.05 11.93 1.52
CA ILE A 234 -0.58 10.57 1.46
C ILE A 234 -1.98 10.57 2.09
N VAL A 235 -2.76 9.53 1.87
CA VAL A 235 -4.00 9.30 2.64
C VAL A 235 -3.76 8.19 3.65
N ARG A 236 -3.97 8.48 4.94
CA ARG A 236 -3.83 7.50 6.02
C ARG A 236 -5.20 7.00 6.47
N ASP A 237 -5.31 5.72 6.75
CA ASP A 237 -6.56 5.10 7.24
C ASP A 237 -6.28 4.28 8.50
N ASN A 238 -5.51 4.88 9.42
CA ASN A 238 -5.03 4.25 10.65
C ASN A 238 -6.19 3.78 11.52
N MET A 239 -6.08 2.56 12.06
CA MET A 239 -7.11 1.99 12.93
C MET A 239 -6.53 1.51 14.27
N PRO A 240 -7.11 1.94 15.40
CA PRO A 240 -6.90 1.31 16.71
C PRO A 240 -7.20 -0.19 16.69
N PHE A 241 -6.38 -0.96 17.39
CA PHE A 241 -6.66 -2.37 17.69
C PHE A 241 -6.09 -2.75 19.07
N GLY A 242 -6.52 -3.88 19.63
CA GLY A 242 -5.91 -4.39 20.84
C GLY A 242 -6.62 -5.58 21.48
N GLU A 243 -5.91 -6.21 22.40
CA GLU A 243 -6.39 -7.30 23.24
C GLU A 243 -6.13 -6.97 24.71
N VAL A 244 -7.16 -6.44 25.38
CA VAL A 244 -7.05 -5.96 26.78
C VAL A 244 -6.53 -7.04 27.72
N GLY A 245 -6.96 -8.30 27.53
CA GLY A 245 -6.52 -9.44 28.35
C GLY A 245 -5.03 -9.79 28.20
N LYS A 246 -4.40 -9.41 27.08
CA LYS A 246 -2.97 -9.56 26.83
C LYS A 246 -2.18 -8.29 27.12
N GLY A 247 -2.86 -7.17 27.33
CA GLY A 247 -2.25 -5.85 27.47
C GLY A 247 -1.68 -5.32 26.15
N GLU A 248 -2.18 -5.79 25.01
CA GLU A 248 -1.78 -5.34 23.68
C GLU A 248 -2.69 -4.20 23.23
N PHE A 249 -2.09 -3.06 22.91
CA PHE A 249 -2.77 -1.87 22.43
C PHE A 249 -1.95 -1.33 21.27
N GLY A 250 -2.58 -1.03 20.14
CA GLY A 250 -1.85 -0.64 18.96
C GLY A 250 -2.61 0.23 17.99
N THR A 251 -1.87 0.71 17.01
CA THR A 251 -2.38 1.36 15.81
C THR A 251 -1.92 0.55 14.61
N TYR A 252 -2.85 0.15 13.76
CA TYR A 252 -2.53 -0.40 12.45
C TYR A 252 -2.37 0.78 11.50
N PHE A 253 -1.12 1.11 11.15
CA PHE A 253 -0.82 2.13 10.17
C PHE A 253 -1.08 1.58 8.77
N ILE A 254 -1.75 2.38 7.95
CA ILE A 254 -1.91 2.14 6.52
C ILE A 254 -1.90 3.48 5.79
N GLY A 255 -1.00 3.62 4.81
CA GLY A 255 -0.81 4.86 4.05
C GLY A 255 -0.83 4.61 2.55
N TYR A 256 -1.76 5.25 1.85
CA TYR A 256 -1.92 5.20 0.39
C TYR A 256 -1.26 6.40 -0.28
N SER A 257 -0.60 6.16 -1.41
CA SER A 257 0.13 7.19 -2.14
C SER A 257 0.27 6.85 -3.63
N CYS A 258 0.33 7.85 -4.49
CA CYS A 258 0.64 7.65 -5.91
C CYS A 258 2.09 7.18 -6.15
N SER A 259 2.99 7.43 -5.21
CA SER A 259 4.36 6.91 -5.20
C SER A 259 4.75 6.51 -3.77
N PRO A 260 5.31 5.31 -3.56
CA PRO A 260 5.69 4.83 -2.24
C PRO A 260 6.82 5.67 -1.62
N ALA A 261 7.62 6.35 -2.45
CA ALA A 261 8.71 7.22 -2.00
C ALA A 261 8.24 8.31 -1.02
N ARG A 262 6.98 8.75 -1.12
CA ARG A 262 6.39 9.70 -0.17
C ARG A 262 6.33 9.11 1.24
N THR A 263 5.72 7.94 1.37
CA THR A 263 5.59 7.25 2.65
C THR A 263 6.95 6.80 3.18
N GLU A 264 7.84 6.31 2.31
CA GLU A 264 9.21 5.94 2.68
C GLU A 264 10.00 7.14 3.21
N GLN A 265 9.88 8.33 2.60
CA GLN A 265 10.54 9.54 3.08
C GLN A 265 10.00 9.97 4.46
N MET A 266 8.69 9.84 4.70
CA MET A 266 8.11 10.09 6.03
C MET A 266 8.69 9.11 7.06
N LEU A 267 8.74 7.82 6.74
CA LEU A 267 9.31 6.79 7.62
C LEU A 267 10.81 7.01 7.86
N GLN A 268 11.58 7.40 6.84
CA GLN A 268 12.99 7.74 6.99
C GLN A 268 13.19 8.89 7.98
N ASN A 269 12.37 9.95 7.87
CA ASN A 269 12.40 11.07 8.82
C ASN A 269 12.02 10.62 10.23
N MET A 270 11.04 9.71 10.37
CA MET A 270 10.58 9.22 11.67
C MET A 270 11.63 8.34 12.35
N PHE A 271 12.15 7.31 11.66
CA PHE A 271 12.99 6.28 12.27
C PHE A 271 14.46 6.67 12.37
N VAL A 272 15.00 7.36 11.35
CA VAL A 272 16.41 7.82 11.34
C VAL A 272 16.54 9.23 11.90
N GLY A 273 15.57 10.09 11.61
CA GLY A 273 15.57 11.49 12.03
C GLY A 273 15.99 12.47 10.95
N LYS A 274 15.52 13.71 11.08
CA LYS A 274 15.90 14.83 10.20
C LYS A 274 16.34 16.05 11.03
N PRO A 275 17.65 16.37 11.07
CA PRO A 275 18.78 15.55 10.61
C PRO A 275 18.87 14.23 11.39
N ALA A 276 19.70 13.28 10.93
CA ALA A 276 19.85 11.97 11.57
C ALA A 276 20.08 12.10 13.10
N GLY A 277 19.32 11.33 13.88
CA GLY A 277 19.26 11.41 15.35
C GLY A 277 18.16 12.33 15.90
N ASN A 278 17.60 13.25 15.10
CA ASN A 278 16.38 13.99 15.43
C ASN A 278 15.15 13.24 14.92
N TYR A 279 14.91 12.07 15.50
CA TYR A 279 13.86 11.11 15.14
C TYR A 279 12.52 11.44 15.81
N ASP A 280 11.47 10.77 15.36
CA ASP A 280 10.11 10.94 15.89
C ASP A 280 9.98 10.32 17.28
N ARG A 281 9.72 11.17 18.27
CA ARG A 281 9.58 10.76 19.68
C ARG A 281 8.37 9.88 19.95
N LEU A 282 7.40 9.82 19.04
CA LEU A 282 6.30 8.87 19.12
C LEU A 282 6.82 7.41 19.15
N LEU A 283 7.91 7.13 18.44
CA LEU A 283 8.54 5.81 18.39
C LEU A 283 9.15 5.39 19.74
N ASP A 284 9.34 6.31 20.69
CA ASP A 284 9.79 5.96 22.04
C ASP A 284 8.72 5.17 22.82
N VAL A 285 7.46 5.22 22.39
CA VAL A 285 6.34 4.48 22.98
C VAL A 285 5.62 3.55 22.01
N SER A 286 5.94 3.63 20.71
CA SER A 286 5.26 2.88 19.65
C SER A 286 6.28 2.06 18.84
N THR A 287 6.16 0.74 18.87
CA THR A 287 7.10 -0.17 18.17
C THR A 287 6.44 -0.78 16.93
N ALA A 288 7.02 -0.57 15.75
CA ALA A 288 6.62 -1.27 14.54
C ALA A 288 7.07 -2.75 14.61
N VAL A 289 6.12 -3.67 14.45
CA VAL A 289 6.39 -5.12 14.45
C VAL A 289 6.20 -5.77 13.08
N THR A 290 5.62 -5.03 12.13
CA THR A 290 5.50 -5.41 10.71
C THR A 290 5.81 -4.23 9.81
N GLY A 291 6.12 -4.50 8.54
CA GLY A 291 6.32 -3.50 7.50
C GLY A 291 6.27 -4.15 6.11
N THR A 292 5.28 -3.77 5.31
CA THR A 292 5.09 -4.36 3.98
C THR A 292 4.53 -3.32 3.01
N LEU A 293 5.01 -3.36 1.76
CA LEU A 293 4.58 -2.51 0.65
C LEU A 293 3.81 -3.37 -0.37
N PHE A 294 2.66 -2.87 -0.79
CA PHE A 294 1.83 -3.48 -1.82
C PHE A 294 1.50 -2.46 -2.91
N PHE A 295 1.25 -2.94 -4.11
CA PHE A 295 0.58 -2.18 -5.16
C PHE A 295 -0.91 -2.53 -5.20
N ILE A 296 -1.75 -1.52 -5.38
CA ILE A 296 -3.19 -1.61 -5.48
C ILE A 296 -3.57 -1.35 -6.94
N PRO A 297 -3.86 -2.40 -7.72
CA PRO A 297 -4.31 -2.22 -9.09
C PRO A 297 -5.72 -1.59 -9.13
N THR A 298 -6.16 -1.18 -10.32
CA THR A 298 -7.52 -0.67 -10.51
C THR A 298 -8.55 -1.79 -10.28
N SER A 299 -9.79 -1.41 -9.98
CA SER A 299 -10.89 -2.38 -9.89
C SER A 299 -11.08 -3.12 -11.22
N ASP A 300 -10.92 -2.41 -12.35
CA ASP A 300 -11.00 -3.00 -13.68
C ASP A 300 -9.88 -4.04 -13.89
N PHE A 301 -8.66 -3.79 -13.42
CA PHE A 301 -7.57 -4.77 -13.52
C PHE A 301 -7.89 -6.04 -12.73
N LEU A 302 -8.41 -5.90 -11.50
CA LEU A 302 -8.79 -7.06 -10.68
C LEU A 302 -9.91 -7.86 -11.33
N ASP A 303 -10.97 -7.22 -11.80
CA ASP A 303 -12.10 -7.89 -12.47
C ASP A 303 -11.65 -8.66 -13.73
N ASN A 304 -10.51 -8.28 -14.35
CA ASN A 304 -9.91 -8.95 -15.51
C ASN A 304 -8.61 -9.73 -15.16
N ALA A 305 -8.37 -10.05 -13.88
CA ALA A 305 -7.10 -10.63 -13.44
C ALA A 305 -6.77 -11.97 -14.13
N ALA A 306 -7.79 -12.79 -14.45
CA ALA A 306 -7.62 -14.04 -15.17
C ALA A 306 -7.02 -13.84 -16.57
N ASP A 307 -7.55 -12.87 -17.32
CA ASP A 307 -7.07 -12.53 -18.66
C ASP A 307 -5.65 -11.95 -18.60
N MET A 308 -5.39 -11.08 -17.62
CA MET A 308 -4.06 -10.47 -17.40
C MET A 308 -2.99 -11.52 -17.08
N ALA A 309 -3.32 -12.53 -16.26
CA ALA A 309 -2.40 -13.60 -15.92
C ALA A 309 -2.11 -14.52 -17.12
N THR A 310 -3.08 -14.74 -18.01
CA THR A 310 -2.86 -15.52 -19.24
C THR A 310 -2.01 -14.79 -20.25
N ASP A 311 -2.23 -13.49 -20.44
CA ASP A 311 -1.44 -12.66 -21.37
C ASP A 311 0.02 -12.57 -20.93
N ALA A 312 0.28 -12.53 -19.63
CA ALA A 312 1.63 -12.56 -19.07
C ALA A 312 2.38 -13.89 -19.30
N ALA A 313 1.65 -15.00 -19.48
CA ALA A 313 2.22 -16.32 -19.73
C ALA A 313 2.55 -16.57 -21.22
N GLU A 314 2.03 -15.75 -22.14
CA GLU A 314 2.39 -15.85 -23.56
C GLU A 314 3.80 -15.27 -23.80
N PRO A 315 4.73 -16.03 -24.40
CA PRO A 315 6.04 -15.52 -24.71
C PRO A 315 5.92 -14.37 -25.72
N ALA A 316 6.54 -13.23 -25.41
CA ALA A 316 6.61 -12.08 -26.31
C ALA A 316 6.98 -12.55 -27.73
N PRO A 317 6.28 -12.09 -28.79
CA PRO A 317 6.57 -12.53 -30.14
C PRO A 317 8.04 -12.27 -30.43
N SER A 318 8.77 -13.34 -30.75
CA SER A 318 10.18 -13.27 -31.11
C SER A 318 10.34 -12.24 -32.21
N ALA A 319 11.23 -11.27 -32.01
CA ALA A 319 11.60 -10.30 -33.04
C ALA A 319 11.82 -11.03 -34.38
N PRO A 320 11.34 -10.48 -35.51
CA PRO A 320 11.47 -11.16 -36.79
C PRO A 320 12.95 -11.47 -37.03
N ALA A 321 13.24 -12.76 -37.17
CA ALA A 321 14.57 -13.26 -37.48
C ALA A 321 15.13 -12.48 -38.66
N ASP A 322 16.35 -11.96 -38.51
CA ASP A 322 17.10 -11.24 -39.53
C ASP A 322 16.86 -11.85 -40.92
N THR A 323 16.15 -11.10 -41.75
CA THR A 323 16.07 -11.36 -43.18
C THR A 323 17.49 -11.44 -43.71
N LYS A 324 17.91 -12.63 -44.13
CA LYS A 324 19.15 -12.88 -44.85
C LYS A 324 19.33 -11.81 -45.94
N ILE A 325 20.35 -10.99 -45.78
CA ILE A 325 20.83 -10.05 -46.78
C ILE A 325 21.23 -10.88 -48.02
N PRO A 326 20.70 -10.58 -49.23
CA PRO A 326 21.18 -11.23 -50.45
C PRO A 326 22.63 -10.83 -50.72
N GLU A 327 23.46 -11.82 -50.98
CA GLU A 327 24.86 -11.68 -51.34
C GLU A 327 25.02 -10.76 -52.56
N ALA A 328 25.68 -9.62 -52.38
CA ALA A 328 25.93 -8.65 -53.44
C ALA A 328 26.96 -9.20 -54.43
N ALA A 329 26.54 -9.36 -55.69
CA ALA A 329 27.44 -9.70 -56.79
C ALA A 329 28.47 -8.58 -57.04
N PRO A 330 29.75 -8.91 -57.31
CA PRO A 330 30.75 -7.90 -57.62
C PRO A 330 30.55 -7.32 -59.03
N GLN A 331 30.45 -5.99 -59.10
CA GLN A 331 30.55 -5.22 -60.34
C GLN A 331 31.99 -5.24 -60.87
N ASN A 332 32.17 -5.55 -62.16
CA ASN A 332 32.68 -4.60 -63.15
C ASN A 332 33.08 -5.32 -64.44
N GLY A 333 32.48 -4.87 -65.54
CA GLY A 333 32.94 -5.19 -66.88
C GLY A 333 34.23 -4.45 -67.20
N SER A 334 35.12 -5.13 -67.94
CA SER A 334 36.11 -4.48 -68.80
C SER A 334 36.68 -5.51 -69.78
N LEU A 335 36.51 -5.20 -71.07
CA LEU A 335 37.27 -5.65 -72.26
C LEU A 335 37.14 -7.15 -72.64
N GLY A 336 36.62 -7.57 -73.80
CA GLY A 336 36.61 -6.91 -75.09
C GLY A 336 37.74 -7.42 -75.96
N ILE A 337 37.69 -8.68 -76.44
CA ILE A 337 38.34 -9.09 -77.70
C ILE A 337 37.49 -10.20 -78.34
N GLY A 338 36.75 -9.83 -79.39
CA GLY A 338 36.37 -10.75 -80.44
C GLY A 338 37.41 -10.74 -81.55
N SER A 339 37.56 -11.87 -82.23
CA SER A 339 37.72 -11.93 -83.68
C SER A 339 37.46 -13.36 -84.18
N LEU A 340 36.86 -13.44 -85.37
CA LEU A 340 36.47 -14.62 -86.18
C LEU A 340 35.03 -15.09 -85.85
N LYS A 341 34.02 -14.94 -86.70
CA LYS A 341 33.94 -14.83 -88.17
C LYS A 341 32.72 -13.99 -88.58
#